data_AF-A0A8X6VP57-F1
#
_entry.id   AF-A0A8X6VP57-F1
#
_cell.length_a   1.000
_cell.length_b   1.000
_cell.length_c   1.000
_cell.angle_alpha   90.00
_cell.angle_beta   90.00
_cell.angle_gamma   90.00
#
_symmetry.space_group_name_H-M   'P 1'
#
loop_
_entity.id
_entity.type
_entity.pdbx_description
1 polymer ?
#
loop_
_entity_poly.entity_id
_entity_poly.type
_entity_poly.pdbx_seq_one_letter_code
_entity_poly.pdbx_strand_id
1 'polypeptide(L)'
;MLNSCVMHRHTGPAPGIMIELLPWPACSPDLLPIENMWFMAAQRLTQITLPAATPDQLWQHVEAAWSSLPQEHIQSLFESIPRRVAAVISNNGGYSGY
;
A
#
# COMPACT_ATOMS: atom_id res chain seq x y z
N MET A 1 -0.90 15.94 2.72
CA MET A 1 -0.16 16.14 1.45
C MET A 1 0.73 14.94 1.23
N LEU A 2 0.29 14.00 0.39
CA LEU A 2 1.08 13.11 -0.47
C LEU A 2 0.08 12.42 -1.42
N ASN A 3 -0.56 13.24 -2.27
CA ASN A 3 -1.30 12.73 -3.42
C ASN A 3 -0.31 12.66 -4.58
N SER A 4 0.21 11.47 -4.89
CA SER A 4 0.67 11.21 -6.25
C SER A 4 0.80 9.71 -6.50
N CYS A 5 -0.25 9.11 -7.03
CA CYS A 5 -0.15 7.93 -7.86
C CYS A 5 -0.85 8.23 -9.19
N VAL A 6 -0.21 9.08 -10.00
CA VAL A 6 -0.47 9.12 -11.44
C VAL A 6 0.53 8.16 -12.08
N MET A 7 0.17 6.88 -12.17
CA MET A 7 0.94 5.91 -12.95
C MET A 7 0.50 5.95 -14.41
N HIS A 8 0.92 7.00 -15.13
CA HIS A 8 0.95 6.97 -16.59
C HIS A 8 2.38 7.19 -17.08
N ARG A 9 3.06 6.07 -17.33
CA ARG A 9 3.98 5.88 -18.46
C ARG A 9 4.18 4.39 -18.68
N HIS A 10 3.62 3.87 -19.77
CA HIS A 10 3.85 2.50 -20.22
C HIS A 10 5.27 2.39 -20.78
N THR A 11 6.14 1.75 -20.02
CA THR A 11 7.37 1.13 -20.54
C THR A 11 7.13 -0.38 -20.52
N GLY A 12 7.11 -1.01 -21.70
CA GLY A 12 7.03 -2.47 -21.81
C GLY A 12 8.19 -3.16 -21.08
N PRO A 13 8.05 -4.45 -20.73
CA PRO A 13 9.06 -5.15 -19.95
C PRO A 13 10.42 -5.17 -20.67
N ALA A 14 11.48 -4.92 -19.91
CA ALA A 14 12.86 -5.19 -20.34
C ALA A 14 13.01 -6.68 -20.73
N PRO A 15 13.90 -7.02 -21.68
CA PRO A 15 14.05 -8.40 -22.14
C PRO A 15 14.50 -9.29 -20.98
N GLY A 16 13.64 -10.22 -20.55
CA GLY A 16 13.97 -11.28 -19.59
C GLY A 16 12.96 -11.54 -18.47
N ILE A 17 12.04 -10.61 -18.18
CA ILE A 17 10.97 -10.81 -17.17
C ILE A 17 9.63 -10.40 -17.77
N MET A 18 8.76 -11.37 -18.06
CA MET A 18 7.37 -11.07 -18.42
C MET A 18 6.57 -10.81 -17.14
N ILE A 19 6.12 -9.58 -16.97
CA ILE A 19 5.22 -9.17 -15.88
C ILE A 19 3.88 -8.82 -16.51
N GLU A 20 2.81 -9.47 -16.05
CA GLU A 20 1.44 -9.09 -16.42
C GLU A 20 1.04 -7.85 -15.60
N LEU A 21 0.68 -6.77 -16.31
CA LEU A 21 0.22 -5.54 -15.68
C LEU A 21 -1.30 -5.58 -15.50
N LEU A 22 -1.76 -5.34 -14.28
CA LEU A 22 -3.18 -5.19 -13.99
C LEU A 22 -3.69 -3.82 -14.51
N PRO A 23 -4.88 -3.77 -15.15
CA PRO A 23 -5.52 -2.51 -15.47
C PRO A 23 -6.00 -1.84 -14.17
N TRP A 24 -5.33 -0.76 -13.76
CA TRP A 24 -5.63 -0.06 -12.51
C TRP A 24 -6.38 1.27 -12.76
N PRO A 25 -7.51 1.52 -12.09
CA PRO A 25 -8.22 2.80 -12.22
C PRO A 25 -7.44 3.94 -11.57
N ALA A 26 -7.46 5.12 -12.21
CA ALA A 26 -6.89 6.33 -11.63
C ALA A 26 -7.61 6.70 -10.31
N CYS A 27 -6.88 7.36 -9.40
CA CYS A 27 -7.45 7.91 -8.16
C CYS A 27 -8.17 6.89 -7.25
N SER A 28 -7.77 5.61 -7.26
CA SER A 28 -8.38 4.55 -6.43
C SER A 28 -7.41 4.02 -5.36
N PRO A 29 -7.02 4.84 -4.35
CA PRO A 29 -6.16 4.40 -3.25
C PRO A 29 -6.86 3.40 -2.34
N ASP A 30 -8.19 3.43 -2.29
CA ASP A 30 -9.03 2.49 -1.55
C ASP A 30 -8.92 1.05 -2.07
N LEU A 31 -8.50 0.88 -3.32
CA LEU A 31 -8.17 -0.43 -3.90
C LEU A 31 -6.72 -0.85 -3.62
N LEU A 32 -5.82 0.03 -3.17
CA LEU A 32 -4.40 -0.28 -3.02
C LEU A 32 -4.09 -0.87 -1.62
N PRO A 33 -3.75 -2.18 -1.51
CA PRO A 33 -3.37 -2.77 -0.21
C PRO A 33 -2.18 -2.07 0.45
N ILE A 34 -1.27 -1.54 -0.37
CA ILE A 34 -0.04 -0.90 0.12
C ILE A 34 -0.32 0.35 0.97
N GLU A 35 -1.40 1.10 0.68
CA GLU A 35 -1.79 2.26 1.49
C GLU A 35 -2.16 1.84 2.92
N ASN A 36 -2.84 0.70 3.05
CA ASN A 36 -3.18 0.13 4.35
C ASN A 36 -1.92 -0.36 5.08
N MET A 37 -0.98 -0.97 4.36
CA MET A 37 0.30 -1.39 4.93
C MET A 37 1.15 -0.20 5.41
N TRP A 38 1.19 0.90 4.65
CA TRP A 38 1.86 2.14 5.09
C TRP A 38 1.25 2.69 6.36
N PHE A 39 -0.07 2.71 6.46
CA PHE A 39 -0.77 3.12 7.68
C PHE A 39 -0.38 2.24 8.87
N MET A 40 -0.35 0.92 8.70
CA MET A 40 0.05 -0.01 9.76
C MET A 40 1.52 0.16 10.19
N ALA A 41 2.42 0.42 9.23
CA ALA A 41 3.83 0.66 9.51
C ALA A 41 4.01 1.98 10.27
N ALA A 42 3.29 3.04 9.86
CA ALA A 42 3.29 4.31 10.57
C ALA A 42 2.75 4.17 12.00
N GLN A 43 1.66 3.41 12.21
CA GLN A 43 1.13 3.14 13.56
C GLN A 43 2.12 2.39 14.45
N ARG A 44 2.91 1.46 13.91
CA ARG A 44 3.95 0.77 14.66
C ARG A 44 5.12 1.69 14.97
N LEU A 45 5.51 2.52 14.00
CA LEU A 45 6.57 3.51 14.19
C LEU A 45 6.22 4.51 15.30
N THR A 46 4.95 4.93 15.42
CA THR A 46 4.52 5.84 16.51
C THR A 46 4.50 5.17 17.89
N GLN A 47 4.49 3.84 17.96
CA GLN A 47 4.62 3.09 19.22
C GLN A 47 6.07 2.98 19.70
N ILE A 48 7.05 3.24 18.84
CA ILE A 48 8.47 3.26 19.22
C ILE A 48 8.71 4.54 20.02
N THR A 49 8.86 4.38 21.34
CA THR A 49 9.06 5.50 22.27
C THR A 49 10.49 6.03 22.28
N LEU A 50 11.43 5.29 21.69
CA LEU A 50 12.83 5.70 21.61
C LEU A 50 12.99 6.72 20.45
N PRO A 51 13.42 7.97 20.72
CA PRO A 51 13.69 8.91 19.66
C PRO A 51 14.91 8.48 18.84
N ALA A 52 14.82 8.57 17.51
CA ALA A 52 15.97 8.41 16.63
C ALA A 52 16.81 9.69 16.65
N ALA A 53 18.08 9.59 17.03
CA ALA A 53 19.04 10.69 17.03
C ALA A 53 19.74 10.87 15.68
N THR A 54 19.69 9.85 14.81
CA THR A 54 20.31 9.87 13.48
C THR A 54 19.36 9.33 12.41
N PRO A 55 19.56 9.67 11.12
CA PRO A 55 18.82 9.07 10.02
C PRO A 55 18.91 7.53 9.98
N ASP A 56 20.08 6.97 10.31
CA ASP A 56 20.27 5.51 10.35
C ASP A 56 19.41 4.84 11.43
N GLN A 57 19.31 5.46 12.60
CA GLN A 57 18.42 4.98 13.67
C GLN A 57 16.94 5.07 13.26
N LEU A 58 16.56 6.14 12.56
CA LEU A 58 15.21 6.26 12.02
C LEU A 58 14.93 5.16 11.00
N TRP A 59 15.89 4.85 10.11
CA TRP A 59 15.78 3.76 9.14
C TRP A 59 15.59 2.42 9.84
N GLN A 60 16.38 2.12 10.87
CA GLN A 60 16.24 0.89 11.67
C GLN A 60 14.85 0.79 12.32
N HIS A 61 14.30 1.89 12.83
CA HIS A 61 12.95 1.90 13.39
C HIS A 61 11.88 1.62 12.33
N VAL A 62 12.01 2.20 11.13
CA VAL A 62 11.11 1.95 10.00
C VAL A 62 11.18 0.50 9.55
N GLU A 63 12.40 -0.05 9.41
CA GLU A 63 12.62 -1.45 9.04
C GLU A 63 12.00 -2.41 10.07
N ALA A 64 12.23 -2.17 11.37
CA ALA A 64 11.62 -2.95 12.44
C ALA A 64 10.08 -2.87 12.45
N ALA A 65 9.53 -1.67 12.22
CA ALA A 65 8.08 -1.47 12.12
C ALA A 65 7.48 -2.21 10.92
N TRP A 66 8.18 -2.22 9.77
CA TRP A 66 7.77 -2.93 8.57
C TRP A 66 7.86 -4.45 8.74
N SER A 67 8.97 -4.96 9.27
CA SER A 67 9.20 -6.40 9.48
C SER A 67 8.28 -7.00 10.55
N SER A 68 7.68 -6.18 11.42
CA SER A 68 6.73 -6.61 12.44
C SER A 68 5.26 -6.53 12.00
N LEU A 69 4.99 -6.22 10.73
CA LEU A 69 3.65 -6.29 10.18
C LEU A 69 3.15 -7.75 10.18
N PRO A 70 1.97 -8.04 10.78
CA PRO A 70 1.45 -9.39 10.86
C PRO A 70 1.03 -9.87 9.48
N GLN A 71 1.62 -11.00 9.05
CA GLN A 71 1.35 -11.59 7.75
C GLN A 71 -0.14 -11.90 7.54
N GLU A 72 -0.87 -12.30 8.60
CA GLU A 72 -2.32 -12.55 8.53
C GLU A 72 -3.08 -11.29 8.09
N HIS A 73 -2.66 -10.12 8.58
CA HIS A 73 -3.36 -8.88 8.28
C HIS A 73 -3.05 -8.46 6.85
N ILE A 74 -1.79 -8.60 6.40
CA ILE A 74 -1.40 -8.40 5.01
C ILE A 74 -2.24 -9.29 4.10
N GLN A 75 -2.34 -10.59 4.42
CA GLN A 75 -3.15 -11.55 3.66
C GLN A 75 -4.62 -11.12 3.60
N SER A 76 -5.20 -10.68 4.72
CA SER A 76 -6.58 -10.19 4.77
C SER A 76 -6.84 -8.96 3.87
N LEU A 77 -5.83 -8.10 3.68
CA LEU A 77 -5.92 -6.96 2.77
C LEU A 77 -6.07 -7.44 1.32
N PHE A 78 -5.26 -8.40 0.89
CA PHE A 78 -5.37 -8.99 -0.45
C PHE A 78 -6.69 -9.72 -0.65
N GLU A 79 -7.11 -10.52 0.33
CA GLU A 79 -8.40 -11.24 0.30
C GLU A 79 -9.61 -10.28 0.29
N SER A 80 -9.44 -9.05 0.76
CA SER A 80 -10.49 -8.03 0.72
C SER A 80 -10.69 -7.39 -0.66
N ILE A 81 -9.72 -7.51 -1.58
CA ILE A 81 -9.74 -6.81 -2.88
C ILE A 81 -11.00 -7.11 -3.70
N PRO A 82 -11.47 -8.36 -3.85
CA PRO A 82 -12.72 -8.62 -4.57
C PRO A 82 -13.92 -7.87 -3.99
N ARG A 83 -14.01 -7.73 -2.66
CA ARG A 83 -15.08 -6.98 -1.99
C ARG A 83 -14.94 -5.48 -2.21
N ARG A 84 -13.72 -4.93 -2.15
CA ARG A 84 -13.45 -3.51 -2.42
C ARG A 84 -13.81 -3.15 -3.87
N VAL A 85 -13.42 -3.98 -4.83
CA VAL A 85 -13.77 -3.81 -6.25
C VAL A 85 -15.28 -3.86 -6.45
N ALA A 86 -15.98 -4.83 -5.85
CA ALA A 86 -17.44 -4.91 -5.92
C ALA A 86 -18.12 -3.64 -5.35
N ALA A 87 -17.57 -3.07 -4.28
CA ALA A 87 -18.06 -1.82 -3.71
C ALA A 87 -17.83 -0.62 -4.65
N VAL A 88 -16.65 -0.49 -5.27
CA VAL A 88 -16.40 0.56 -6.29
C VAL A 88 -17.39 0.44 -7.46
N ILE A 89 -17.63 -0.77 -7.96
CA ILE A 89 -18.60 -1.02 -9.04
C ILE A 89 -20.00 -0.59 -8.59
N SER A 90 -20.42 -0.99 -7.40
CA SER A 90 -21.74 -0.63 -6.84
C SER A 90 -21.88 0.88 -6.64
N ASN A 91 -20.78 1.57 -6.36
CA ASN A 91 -20.72 3.02 -6.19
C ASN A 91 -20.44 3.78 -7.51
N ASN A 92 -20.57 3.11 -8.67
CA ASN A 92 -20.33 3.69 -10.00
C ASN A 92 -18.95 4.36 -10.14
N GLY A 93 -17.90 3.72 -9.61
CA GLY A 93 -16.54 4.26 -9.60
C GLY A 93 -16.23 5.19 -8.42
N GLY A 94 -17.20 5.40 -7.52
CA GLY A 94 -17.01 6.15 -6.28
C GLY A 94 -16.28 5.37 -5.19
N TYR A 95 -15.98 6.06 -4.09
CA TYR A 95 -15.26 5.54 -2.92
C TYR A 95 -15.88 4.23 -2.38
N SER A 96 -15.07 3.19 -2.19
CA SER A 96 -15.54 1.88 -1.72
C SER A 96 -15.92 1.78 -0.24
N GLY A 97 -15.55 2.75 0.59
CA GLY A 97 -15.77 2.70 2.04
C GLY A 97 -14.64 2.03 2.85
N TYR A 98 -13.52 1.71 2.20
CA TYR A 98 -12.33 1.10 2.79
C TYR A 98 -11.13 2.04 2.90
#